data_AF-A0A847E8W6-F1
#
_entry.id   AF-A0A847E8W6-F1
#
_cell.length_a   1.000
_cell.length_b   1.000
_cell.length_c   1.000
_cell.angle_alpha   90.00
_cell.angle_beta   90.00
_cell.angle_gamma   90.00
#
_symmetry.space_group_name_H-M   'P 1'
#
loop_
_entity.id
_entity.type
_entity.pdbx_description
1 polymer ?
#
loop_
_entity_poly.entity_id
_entity_poly.type
_entity_poly.pdbx_seq_one_letter_code
_entity_poly.pdbx_strand_id
1 'polypeptide(L)'
;MKKLITYAAIVVILSTLCFTLQAQEKSVTPSQKPAGEIAVDSNEYIIGPEDVLNIHVWKEESMSKTVPVRIDGKISLPLADD
;
A
#
# COMPACT_ATOMS: atom_id res chain seq x y z
N MET A 1 40.84 21.13 -27.94
CA MET A 1 39.57 20.93 -28.68
C MET A 1 38.99 19.52 -28.50
N LYS A 2 39.79 18.45 -28.68
CA LYS A 2 39.32 17.05 -28.51
C LYS A 2 38.74 16.73 -27.12
N LYS A 3 39.37 17.22 -26.05
CA LYS A 3 38.93 17.04 -24.65
C LYS A 3 37.58 17.71 -24.34
N LEU A 4 37.28 18.84 -25.00
CA LEU A 4 36.02 19.57 -24.82
C LEU A 4 34.84 18.79 -25.41
N ILE A 5 35.06 18.15 -26.56
CA ILE A 5 34.08 17.29 -27.22
C ILE A 5 33.84 16.02 -26.40
N THR A 6 34.90 15.45 -25.80
CA THR A 6 34.77 14.28 -24.91
C THR A 6 33.94 14.60 -23.66
N TYR A 7 34.11 15.77 -23.04
CA TYR A 7 33.29 16.15 -21.88
C TYR A 7 31.84 16.43 -22.24
N ALA A 8 31.57 17.06 -23.38
CA ALA A 8 30.21 17.25 -23.87
C ALA A 8 29.50 15.90 -24.12
N ALA A 9 30.20 14.92 -24.70
CA ALA A 9 29.66 13.58 -24.91
C ALA A 9 29.39 12.84 -23.58
N ILE A 10 30.29 12.95 -22.59
CA ILE A 10 30.10 12.34 -21.27
C ILE A 10 28.89 12.96 -20.54
N VAL A 11 28.70 14.29 -20.62
CA VAL A 11 27.55 14.96 -20.00
C VAL A 11 26.22 14.55 -20.66
N VAL A 12 26.20 14.36 -21.99
CA VAL A 12 25.01 13.88 -22.71
C VAL A 12 24.71 12.42 -22.39
N ILE A 13 25.74 11.58 -22.22
CA ILE A 13 25.57 10.16 -21.82
C ILE A 13 25.11 10.06 -20.35
N LEU A 14 25.61 10.93 -19.47
CA LEU A 14 25.22 10.95 -18.06
C LEU A 14 23.78 11.47 -17.87
N SER A 15 23.32 12.43 -18.68
CA SER A 15 21.94 12.93 -18.60
C SER A 15 20.91 11.93 -19.16
N THR A 16 21.27 11.19 -20.22
CA THR A 16 20.41 10.15 -20.80
C THR A 16 20.29 8.91 -19.92
N LEU A 17 21.33 8.57 -19.14
CA LEU A 17 21.28 7.48 -18.16
C LEU A 17 20.42 7.81 -16.92
N CYS A 18 20.21 9.10 -16.62
CA CYS A 18 19.36 9.55 -15.51
C CYS A 18 17.85 9.47 -15.83
N PHE A 19 17.48 9.51 -17.11
CA PHE A 19 16.09 9.39 -17.55
C PHE A 19 15.55 7.94 -17.52
N THR A 20 16.41 6.92 -17.49
CA THR A 20 15.98 5.51 -17.48
C THR A 20 15.84 4.91 -16.07
N LEU A 21 16.29 5.62 -15.03
CA LEU A 21 16.17 5.18 -13.63
C LEU A 21 14.87 5.67 -12.93
N GLN A 22 13.98 6.37 -13.64
CA GLN A 22 12.64 6.70 -13.12
C GLN A 22 11.57 5.63 -13.42
N ALA A 23 11.99 4.40 -13.71
CA ALA A 23 11.08 3.26 -13.83
C ALA A 23 10.92 2.57 -12.46
N GLN A 24 9.75 2.77 -11.85
CA GLN A 24 9.20 2.15 -10.64
C GLN A 24 9.59 2.74 -9.28
N GLU A 25 8.93 3.86 -8.94
CA GLU A 25 8.06 3.83 -7.77
C GLU A 25 6.62 4.03 -8.25
N LYS A 26 5.97 2.93 -8.64
CA LYS A 26 4.52 2.88 -8.79
C LYS A 26 3.97 2.95 -7.36
N SER A 27 3.85 4.17 -6.87
CA SER A 27 3.08 4.50 -5.68
C SER A 27 1.73 3.80 -5.80
N VAL A 28 1.51 2.89 -4.85
CA VAL A 28 0.22 2.28 -4.57
C VAL A 28 -0.74 3.44 -4.35
N THR A 29 -1.50 3.77 -5.39
CA THR A 29 -2.71 4.57 -5.24
C THR A 29 -3.70 3.60 -4.63
N PRO A 30 -4.15 3.78 -3.37
CA PRO A 30 -5.33 3.06 -2.94
C PRO A 30 -6.45 3.55 -3.84
N SER A 31 -7.01 2.61 -4.58
CA SER A 31 -8.26 2.74 -5.32
C SER A 31 -9.25 3.64 -4.59
N GLN A 32 -9.82 4.57 -5.36
CA GLN A 32 -11.25 4.80 -5.42
C GLN A 32 -11.94 4.92 -4.05
N LYS A 33 -12.11 6.17 -3.60
CA LYS A 33 -13.12 6.54 -2.59
C LYS A 33 -14.45 5.86 -2.98
N PRO A 34 -15.02 4.96 -2.15
CA PRO A 34 -16.34 4.42 -2.44
C PRO A 34 -17.33 5.58 -2.51
N ALA A 35 -18.15 5.54 -3.56
CA ALA A 35 -19.36 6.35 -3.64
C ALA A 35 -20.25 6.03 -2.42
N GLY A 36 -20.73 7.09 -1.78
CA GLY A 36 -21.58 6.98 -0.59
C GLY A 36 -20.93 7.66 0.59
N GLU A 37 -21.16 8.96 0.74
CA GLU A 37 -21.17 9.56 2.07
C GLU A 37 -22.38 8.95 2.78
N ILE A 38 -22.16 7.81 3.44
CA ILE A 38 -23.11 7.28 4.39
C ILE A 38 -23.09 8.31 5.52
N ALA A 39 -24.16 9.10 5.62
CA ALA A 39 -24.43 9.87 6.82
C ALA A 39 -24.61 8.86 7.96
N VAL A 40 -23.51 8.52 8.63
CA VAL A 40 -23.53 7.70 9.83
C VAL A 40 -24.01 8.61 10.94
N ASP A 41 -25.34 8.69 11.08
CA ASP A 41 -25.98 9.25 12.26
C ASP A 41 -25.83 8.25 13.43
N SER A 42 -24.59 8.13 13.91
CA SER A 42 -24.22 7.52 15.18
C SER A 42 -22.72 7.72 15.36
N ASN A 43 -22.27 8.25 16.51
CA ASN A 43 -20.85 8.25 16.91
C ASN A 43 -20.27 6.83 17.12
N GLU A 44 -20.94 5.81 16.59
CA GLU A 44 -20.67 4.40 16.79
C GLU A 44 -20.48 3.75 15.43
N TYR A 45 -19.34 3.07 15.28
CA TYR A 45 -18.97 2.33 14.10
C TYR A 45 -19.16 0.85 14.36
N ILE A 46 -19.87 0.18 13.45
CA ILE A 46 -20.11 -1.25 13.48
C ILE A 46 -19.29 -1.88 12.36
N ILE A 47 -18.46 -2.85 12.71
CA ILE A 47 -17.67 -3.63 11.76
C ILE A 47 -18.60 -4.47 10.89
N GLY A 48 -18.47 -4.33 9.58
CA GLY A 48 -19.27 -5.05 8.58
C GLY A 48 -18.47 -6.10 7.81
N PRO A 49 -19.17 -6.98 7.05
CA PRO A 49 -18.54 -7.83 6.06
C PRO A 49 -17.68 -7.03 5.08
N GLU A 50 -16.58 -7.62 4.63
CA GLU A 50 -15.58 -7.02 3.72
C GLU A 50 -14.70 -5.91 4.32
N ASP A 51 -14.93 -5.50 5.57
CA ASP A 51 -14.02 -4.60 6.27
C ASP A 51 -12.65 -5.27 6.49
N VAL A 52 -11.57 -4.48 6.50
CA VAL A 52 -10.21 -4.98 6.73
C VAL A 52 -9.72 -4.48 8.08
N LEU A 53 -9.45 -5.41 8.99
CA LEU A 53 -9.03 -5.12 10.36
C LEU A 53 -7.54 -5.41 10.53
N ASN A 54 -6.84 -4.51 11.22
CA ASN A 54 -5.51 -4.78 11.73
C ASN A 54 -5.62 -5.30 13.17
N ILE A 55 -5.21 -6.55 13.40
CA ILE A 55 -5.27 -7.19 14.71
C ILE A 55 -3.88 -7.20 15.33
N HIS A 56 -3.75 -6.64 16.54
CA HIS A 56 -2.52 -6.65 17.31
C HIS A 56 -2.71 -7.44 18.60
N VAL A 57 -1.96 -8.53 18.76
CA VAL A 57 -1.95 -9.40 19.93
C VAL A 57 -0.66 -9.17 20.70
N TRP A 58 -0.78 -8.66 21.93
CA TRP A 58 0.37 -8.29 22.74
C TRP A 58 1.28 -9.49 23.02
N LYS A 59 2.59 -9.31 22.80
CA LYS A 59 3.65 -10.34 22.94
C LYS A 59 3.46 -11.57 22.04
N GLU A 60 2.53 -11.53 21.09
CA GLU A 60 2.28 -12.62 20.15
C GLU A 60 2.19 -12.05 18.73
N GLU A 61 3.35 -11.71 18.18
CA GLU A 61 3.44 -11.14 16.83
C GLU A 61 3.02 -12.14 15.74
N SER A 62 3.17 -13.45 15.99
CA SER A 62 2.82 -14.47 15.00
C SER A 62 1.31 -14.55 14.72
N MET A 63 0.48 -14.12 15.68
CA MET A 63 -0.97 -13.99 15.54
C MET A 63 -1.44 -12.60 15.11
N SER A 64 -0.56 -11.59 15.12
CA SER A 64 -0.90 -10.21 14.76
C SER A 64 -0.91 -10.05 13.24
N LYS A 65 -2.09 -9.86 12.63
CA LYS A 65 -2.25 -9.80 11.17
C LYS A 65 -3.35 -8.83 10.75
N THR A 66 -3.23 -8.36 9.51
CA THR A 66 -4.32 -7.66 8.82
C THR A 66 -5.19 -8.69 8.13
N VAL A 67 -6.48 -8.75 8.48
CA VAL A 67 -7.43 -9.76 7.98
C VAL A 67 -8.76 -9.12 7.58
N PRO A 68 -9.43 -9.63 6.53
CA PRO A 68 -10.77 -9.18 6.18
C PRO A 68 -11.84 -9.83 7.07
N VAL A 69 -12.95 -9.13 7.26
CA VAL A 69 -14.19 -9.66 7.83
C VAL A 69 -14.94 -10.40 6.73
N ARG A 70 -15.28 -11.65 7.00
CA ARG A 70 -15.97 -12.53 6.06
C ARG A 70 -17.46 -12.22 5.98
N ILE A 71 -18.15 -12.83 5.02
CA ILE A 71 -19.61 -12.71 4.82
C ILE A 71 -20.44 -13.24 6.00
N ASP A 72 -19.86 -14.08 6.84
CA ASP A 72 -20.44 -14.57 8.09
C ASP A 72 -20.22 -13.60 9.27
N GLY A 73 -19.51 -12.48 9.05
CA GLY A 73 -19.15 -11.50 10.08
C GLY A 73 -17.96 -11.88 10.94
N LYS A 74 -17.30 -13.01 10.66
CA LYS A 74 -16.13 -13.50 11.41
C LYS A 74 -14.82 -13.09 10.75
N ILE A 75 -13.72 -13.19 11.50
CA ILE A 75 -12.35 -13.11 11.01
C ILE A 75 -11.64 -14.43 11.24
N SER A 76 -10.71 -14.80 10.35
CA SER A 76 -9.91 -16.02 10.52
C SER A 76 -8.48 -15.65 10.92
N LEU A 77 -7.97 -16.24 12.01
CA LEU A 77 -6.61 -16.05 12.52
C LEU A 77 -5.91 -17.39 12.70
N PRO A 78 -4.57 -17.48 12.56
CA PRO A 78 -3.85 -18.72 12.82
C PRO A 78 -4.06 -19.18 14.27
N LEU A 79 -4.27 -20.49 14.48
CA LEU A 79 -4.46 -21.11 15.80
C LEU A 79 -5.72 -20.67 16.57
N ALA A 80 -6.54 -19.77 16.00
CA ALA A 80 -7.90 -19.55 16.45
C ALA A 80 -8.81 -20.48 15.64
N ASP A 81 -9.57 -21.33 16.33
CA ASP A 81 -10.65 -22.08 15.69
C ASP A 81 -11.73 -21.12 15.16
N ASP A 82 -12.45 -21.55 14.12
CA ASP A 82 -13.47 -20.76 13.39
C ASP A 82 -14.81 -20.64 14.14
#